data_AF-A0A356M7Q9-F1
#
_entry.id   AF-A0A356M7Q9-F1
#
_cell.length_a   1.000
_cell.length_b   1.000
_cell.length_c   1.000
_cell.angle_alpha   90.00
_cell.angle_beta   90.00
_cell.angle_gamma   90.00
#
_symmetry.space_group_name_H-M   'P 1'
#
loop_
_entity.id
_entity.type
_entity.pdbx_description
1 polymer ?
#
loop_
_entity_poly.entity_id
_entity_poly.type
_entity_poly.pdbx_seq_one_letter_code
_entity_poly.pdbx_strand_id
1 'polypeptide(L)'
;MELIERYIYAVIRHLPAKQRTDIEKELRSLIEDMLQQRTGGQPPGHEDIEAVLLELGEPGKLADNYRGAARCLIGPRYFDTYWLILRIALLASGFGILLATAISLAVNP
;
A
#
# COMPACT_ATOMS: atom_id res chain seq x y z
N MET A 1 6.69 -11.84 24.10
CA MET A 1 7.62 -10.83 23.53
C MET A 1 8.05 -11.16 22.10
N GLU A 2 8.51 -12.38 21.78
CA GLU A 2 8.97 -12.72 20.39
C GLU A 2 7.90 -12.46 19.31
N LEU A 3 6.63 -12.81 19.57
CA LEU A 3 5.52 -12.53 18.65
C LEU A 3 5.33 -11.03 18.34
N ILE A 4 5.48 -10.18 19.35
CA ILE A 4 5.35 -8.72 19.19
C ILE A 4 6.47 -8.21 18.29
N GLU A 5 7.72 -8.61 18.56
CA GLU A 5 8.86 -8.24 17.72
C GLU A 5 8.69 -8.71 16.28
N ARG A 6 8.21 -9.94 16.10
CA ARG A 6 7.99 -10.50 14.77
C ARG A 6 6.87 -9.79 14.01
N TYR A 7 5.82 -9.38 14.72
CA TYR A 7 4.74 -8.58 14.17
C TYR A 7 5.22 -7.19 13.77
N ILE A 8 5.91 -6.48 14.67
CA ILE A 8 6.49 -5.16 14.40
C ILE A 8 7.43 -5.23 13.20
N TYR A 9 8.33 -6.22 13.15
CA TYR A 9 9.21 -6.44 12.02
C TYR A 9 8.43 -6.67 10.70
N ALA A 10 7.36 -7.46 10.75
CA ALA A 10 6.50 -7.72 9.61
C ALA A 10 5.82 -6.45 9.09
N VAL A 11 5.47 -5.49 9.95
CA VAL A 11 4.94 -4.17 9.55
C VAL A 11 6.06 -3.31 8.94
N ILE A 12 7.15 -3.07 9.67
CA ILE A 12 8.18 -2.09 9.27
C ILE A 12 8.98 -2.51 8.04
N ARG A 13 9.13 -3.82 7.77
CA ARG A 13 9.80 -4.29 6.54
C ARG A 13 9.08 -3.80 5.28
N HIS A 14 7.78 -3.55 5.39
CA HIS A 14 6.95 -3.02 4.32
C HIS A 14 7.01 -1.49 4.23
N LEU A 15 7.71 -0.77 5.11
CA LEU A 15 7.78 0.70 5.09
C LEU A 15 9.06 1.24 4.43
N PRO A 16 9.04 2.49 3.91
CA PRO A 16 10.25 3.20 3.47
C PRO A 16 11.24 3.39 4.62
N ALA A 17 12.55 3.23 4.35
CA ALA A 17 13.59 3.25 5.39
C ALA A 17 13.55 4.50 6.30
N LYS A 18 13.19 5.66 5.75
CA LYS A 18 13.11 6.93 6.49
C LYS A 18 12.05 6.94 7.60
N GLN A 19 11.00 6.14 7.50
CA GLN A 19 9.88 6.13 8.46
C GLN A 19 9.93 4.92 9.42
N ARG A 20 10.80 3.92 9.16
CA ARG A 20 10.80 2.65 9.91
C ARG A 20 10.98 2.87 11.41
N THR A 21 11.99 3.64 11.81
CA THR A 21 12.35 3.84 13.22
C THR A 21 11.25 4.54 14.01
N ASP A 22 10.59 5.53 13.40
CA ASP A 22 9.55 6.30 14.06
C ASP A 22 8.27 5.46 14.22
N ILE A 23 7.86 4.79 13.13
CA ILE A 23 6.70 3.90 13.16
C ILE A 23 6.94 2.67 14.05
N GLU A 24 8.16 2.15 14.15
CA GLU A 24 8.50 1.07 15.07
C GLU A 24 8.23 1.46 16.52
N LYS A 25 8.67 2.66 16.93
CA LYS A 25 8.46 3.17 18.29
C LYS A 25 6.99 3.44 18.56
N GLU A 26 6.29 4.06 17.61
CA GLU A 26 4.86 4.33 17.71
C GLU A 26 4.05 3.04 17.86
N LEU A 27 4.31 2.06 16.99
CA LEU A 27 3.61 0.77 17.01
C LEU A 27 3.88 0.00 18.30
N ARG A 28 5.12 0.06 18.82
CA ARG A 28 5.46 -0.55 20.11
C ARG A 28 4.70 0.09 21.26
N SER A 29 4.69 1.42 21.32
CA SER A 29 3.92 2.16 22.34
C SER A 29 2.43 1.80 22.27
N LEU A 30 1.88 1.73 21.06
CA LEU A 30 0.47 1.40 20.86
C LEU A 30 0.13 -0.03 21.33
N ILE A 31 1.00 -1.01 21.05
CA ILE A 31 0.84 -2.39 21.54
C ILE A 31 0.91 -2.44 23.07
N GLU A 32 1.86 -1.71 23.67
CA GLU A 32 2.01 -1.63 25.12
C GLU A 32 0.76 -1.01 25.77
N ASP A 33 0.23 0.08 25.21
CA ASP A 33 -1.00 0.74 25.69
C ASP A 33 -2.22 -0.21 25.61
N MET A 34 -2.38 -0.91 24.48
CA MET A 34 -3.47 -1.89 24.30
C MET A 34 -3.37 -3.06 25.28
N LEU A 35 -2.17 -3.58 25.52
CA LEU A 35 -1.94 -4.64 26.49
C LEU A 35 -2.24 -4.16 27.90
N GLN A 36 -1.77 -2.97 28.27
CA GLN A 36 -2.00 -2.38 29.58
C GLN A 36 -3.49 -2.15 29.84
N GLN A 37 -4.25 -1.72 28.83
CA GLN A 37 -5.70 -1.56 28.92
C GLN A 37 -6.43 -2.89 29.14
N ARG A 38 -5.97 -3.98 28.49
CA ARG A 38 -6.58 -5.32 28.65
C ARG A 38 -6.22 -5.98 29.97
N THR A 39 -4.98 -5.88 30.40
CA THR A 39 -4.49 -6.58 31.59
C THR A 39 -4.64 -5.77 32.88
N GLY A 40 -5.05 -4.50 32.77
CA GLY A 40 -5.09 -3.58 33.91
C GLY A 40 -3.72 -3.34 34.55
N GLY A 41 -2.64 -3.47 33.77
CA GLY A 41 -1.26 -3.34 34.25
C GLY A 41 -0.61 -4.61 34.77
N GLN A 42 -1.27 -5.77 34.65
CA GLN A 42 -0.64 -7.08 34.91
C GLN A 42 0.21 -7.54 33.71
N PRO A 43 1.20 -8.43 33.93
CA PRO A 43 1.99 -8.98 32.83
C PRO A 43 1.09 -9.71 31.83
N PRO A 44 1.14 -9.37 30.53
CA PRO A 44 0.25 -9.95 29.53
C PRO A 44 0.54 -11.42 29.27
N GLY A 45 -0.53 -12.22 29.22
CA GLY A 45 -0.49 -13.61 28.82
C GLY A 45 -0.36 -13.78 27.30
N HIS A 46 -0.24 -15.04 26.86
CA HIS A 46 -0.19 -15.34 25.43
C HIS A 46 -1.47 -14.93 24.69
N GLU A 47 -2.62 -15.19 25.31
CA GLU A 47 -3.94 -14.86 24.77
C GLU A 47 -4.16 -13.35 24.63
N ASP A 48 -3.65 -12.55 25.59
CA ASP A 48 -3.72 -11.09 25.51
C ASP A 48 -2.90 -10.56 24.33
N ILE A 49 -1.69 -11.07 24.15
CA ILE A 49 -0.82 -10.71 23.03
C ILE A 49 -1.48 -11.09 21.71
N GLU A 50 -2.00 -12.31 21.59
CA GLU A 50 -2.66 -12.76 20.38
C GLU A 50 -3.90 -11.92 20.07
N ALA A 51 -4.73 -11.62 21.08
CA ALA A 51 -5.91 -10.77 20.91
C ALA A 51 -5.56 -9.36 20.43
N VAL A 52 -4.53 -8.73 21.00
CA VAL A 52 -4.06 -7.40 20.56
C VAL A 52 -3.54 -7.44 19.13
N LEU A 53 -2.72 -8.43 18.77
CA LEU A 53 -2.20 -8.54 17.41
C LEU A 53 -3.30 -8.85 16.38
N LEU A 54 -4.32 -9.64 16.76
CA LEU A 54 -5.49 -9.88 15.93
C LEU A 54 -6.35 -8.62 15.74
N GLU A 55 -6.48 -7.80 16.78
CA GLU A 55 -7.20 -6.52 16.73
C GLU A 55 -6.48 -5.51 15.83
N LEU A 56 -5.14 -5.51 15.83
CA LEU A 56 -4.33 -4.72 14.89
C LEU A 56 -4.41 -5.23 13.44
N GLY A 57 -4.67 -6.52 13.25
CA GLY A 57 -4.93 -7.14 11.97
C GLY A 57 -3.68 -7.54 11.19
N GLU A 58 -3.78 -7.50 9.86
CA GLU A 58 -2.72 -8.00 8.99
C GLU A 58 -1.56 -6.99 8.87
N PRO A 59 -0.29 -7.39 9.13
CA PRO A 59 0.85 -6.48 9.13
C PRO A 59 1.02 -5.68 7.83
N GLY A 60 0.71 -6.29 6.68
CA GLY A 60 0.80 -5.64 5.37
C GLY A 60 -0.23 -4.53 5.21
N LYS A 61 -1.48 -4.76 5.63
CA LYS A 61 -2.55 -3.76 5.58
C LYS A 61 -2.27 -2.61 6.55
N LEU A 62 -1.78 -2.93 7.74
CA LEU A 62 -1.39 -1.92 8.72
C LEU A 62 -0.24 -1.05 8.19
N ALA A 63 0.74 -1.65 7.51
CA ALA A 63 1.83 -0.91 6.87
C ALA A 63 1.34 0.01 5.74
N ASP A 64 0.32 -0.40 4.99
CA ASP A 64 -0.28 0.44 3.95
C ASP A 64 -1.00 1.67 4.54
N ASN A 65 -1.61 1.53 5.73
CA ASN A 65 -2.18 2.68 6.47
C ASN A 65 -1.08 3.67 6.89
N TYR A 66 0.05 3.19 7.42
CA TYR A 66 1.18 4.04 7.80
C TYR A 66 1.85 4.73 6.61
N ARG A 67 1.85 4.11 5.44
CA ARG A 67 2.42 4.71 4.22
C ARG A 67 1.65 5.93 3.73
N GLY A 68 0.37 6.07 4.07
CA GLY A 68 -0.50 7.15 3.60
C GLY A 68 -0.78 7.16 2.09
N ALA A 69 -0.18 6.24 1.33
CA ALA A 69 -0.39 6.07 -0.10
C ALA A 69 -0.42 4.58 -0.42
N ALA A 70 -1.56 4.11 -0.94
CA ALA A 70 -1.66 2.76 -1.50
C ALA A 70 -0.57 2.55 -2.57
N ARG A 71 -0.13 1.31 -2.76
CA ARG A 71 0.77 0.94 -3.87
C ARG A 71 0.03 1.13 -5.20
N CYS A 72 -0.01 2.36 -5.68
CA CYS A 72 -0.59 2.70 -6.96
C CYS A 72 0.52 2.68 -8.02
N LEU A 73 0.33 1.92 -9.09
CA LEU A 73 1.23 1.93 -10.26
C LEU A 73 1.32 3.33 -10.86
N ILE A 74 0.22 4.10 -10.79
CA ILE A 74 0.14 5.51 -11.10
C ILE A 74 -0.49 6.18 -9.88
N GLY A 75 0.28 7.00 -9.18
CA GLY A 75 -0.21 7.69 -7.99
C GLY A 75 -1.45 8.55 -8.30
N PRO A 76 -2.38 8.72 -7.34
CA PRO A 76 -3.65 9.41 -7.57
C PRO A 76 -3.48 10.81 -8.18
N ARG A 77 -2.41 11.52 -7.80
CA ARG A 77 -2.06 12.84 -8.36
C ARG A 77 -1.77 12.82 -9.88
N TYR A 78 -1.26 11.72 -10.42
CA TYR A 78 -0.86 11.61 -11.83
C TYR A 78 -1.85 10.80 -12.67
N PHE A 79 -2.89 10.23 -12.06
CA PHE A 79 -3.84 9.37 -12.74
C PHE A 79 -4.59 10.12 -13.86
N ASP A 80 -5.05 11.34 -13.59
CA ASP A 80 -5.76 12.16 -14.59
C ASP A 80 -4.87 12.51 -15.78
N THR A 81 -3.61 12.90 -15.51
CA THR A 81 -2.63 13.20 -16.57
C THR A 81 -2.30 11.96 -17.40
N TYR A 82 -2.10 10.81 -16.75
CA TYR A 82 -1.89 9.54 -17.44
C TYR A 82 -3.06 9.21 -18.36
N TRP A 83 -4.30 9.36 -17.89
CA TRP A 83 -5.49 9.08 -18.66
C TRP A 83 -5.64 10.00 -19.88
N LEU A 84 -5.30 11.27 -19.73
CA LEU A 84 -5.27 12.23 -20.84
C LEU A 84 -4.24 11.82 -21.90
N ILE A 85 -3.02 11.49 -21.50
CA ILE A 85 -1.96 11.06 -22.42
C ILE A 85 -2.37 9.76 -23.13
N LEU A 86 -2.94 8.80 -22.40
CA LEU A 86 -3.42 7.54 -22.96
C LEU A 86 -4.48 7.76 -24.04
N ARG A 87 -5.44 8.67 -23.79
CA ARG A 87 -6.47 9.03 -24.78
C ARG A 87 -5.86 9.64 -26.04
N ILE A 88 -4.93 10.58 -25.89
CA ILE A 88 -4.27 11.20 -27.05
C ILE A 88 -3.49 10.16 -27.85
N ALA A 89 -2.73 9.29 -27.17
CA ALA A 89 -1.96 8.24 -27.82
C ALA A 89 -2.86 7.26 -28.60
N LEU A 90 -4.00 6.84 -28.01
CA LEU A 90 -4.97 5.97 -28.67
C LEU A 90 -5.63 6.63 -29.87
N LEU A 91 -5.99 7.92 -29.78
CA LEU A 91 -6.57 8.65 -30.91
C LEU A 91 -5.55 8.85 -32.03
N ALA A 92 -4.33 9.24 -31.72
CA ALA A 92 -3.28 9.45 -32.71
C ALA A 92 -2.90 8.16 -33.43
N SER A 93 -2.71 7.07 -32.69
CA SER A 93 -2.42 5.74 -33.26
C SER A 93 -3.60 5.21 -34.08
N GLY A 94 -4.82 5.30 -33.57
CA GLY A 94 -6.03 4.90 -34.29
C GLY A 94 -6.23 5.69 -35.58
N PHE A 95 -6.02 7.00 -35.55
CA PHE A 95 -6.07 7.85 -36.74
C PHE A 95 -4.99 7.47 -37.77
N GLY A 96 -3.76 7.23 -37.32
CA GLY A 96 -2.67 6.79 -38.20
C GLY A 96 -2.97 5.46 -38.90
N ILE A 97 -3.52 4.48 -38.17
CA ILE A 97 -3.93 3.18 -38.72
C ILE A 97 -5.07 3.35 -39.72
N LEU A 98 -6.10 4.15 -39.39
CA LEU A 98 -7.21 4.45 -40.29
C LEU A 98 -6.74 5.11 -41.59
N LEU A 99 -5.83 6.08 -41.48
CA LEU A 99 -5.30 6.77 -42.65
C LEU A 99 -4.48 5.80 -43.53
N ALA A 100 -3.59 5.01 -42.93
CA ALA A 100 -2.78 4.03 -43.65
C ALA A 100 -3.63 2.97 -44.36
N THR A 101 -4.67 2.46 -43.68
CA THR A 101 -5.60 1.47 -44.26
C THR A 101 -6.44 2.06 -45.40
N ALA A 102 -6.93 3.29 -45.26
CA ALA A 102 -7.64 3.99 -46.34
C ALA A 102 -6.76 4.21 -47.58
N ILE A 103 -5.50 4.62 -47.39
CA ILE A 103 -4.54 4.75 -48.49
C ILE A 103 -4.28 3.39 -49.14
N SER A 104 -4.07 2.34 -48.34
CA SER A 104 -3.81 1.00 -48.86
C SER A 104 -4.96 0.48 -49.72
N LEU A 105 -6.22 0.71 -49.32
CA LEU A 105 -7.41 0.33 -50.11
C LEU A 105 -7.56 1.15 -51.39
N ALA A 106 -7.21 2.44 -51.36
CA ALA A 106 -7.30 3.30 -52.54
C ALA A 106 -6.21 2.96 -53.58
N VAL A 107 -5.02 2.52 -53.13
CA VAL A 107 -3.88 2.18 -54.00
C VAL A 107 -3.97 0.74 -54.51
N ASN A 108 -4.47 -0.20 -53.70
CA ASN A 108 -4.71 -1.59 -54.08
C ASN A 108 -6.21 -1.93 -53.92
N PRO A 109 -7.05 -1.62 -54.93
CA PRO A 109 -8.47 -1.94 -54.89
C PRO A 109 -8.76 -3.45 -54.92
#